data_AF-A0A4V2AEF5-F1
#
_entry.id   AF-A0A4V2AEF5-F1
#
_cell.length_a   1.000
_cell.length_b   1.000
_cell.length_c   1.000
_cell.angle_alpha   90.00
_cell.angle_beta   90.00
_cell.angle_gamma   90.00
#
_symmetry.space_group_name_H-M   'P 1'
#
loop_
_entity.id
_entity.type
_entity.pdbx_description
1 polymer ?
#
loop_
_entity_poly.entity_id
_entity_poly.type
_entity_poly.pdbx_seq_one_letter_code
_entity_poly.pdbx_strand_id
1 'polypeptide(L)'
;MIDVILVMLLGVVASGYVVRMLPFSLPLPLVQIAIGAAIAYSTSYRVELEPDIFFLLFLPPLLFLDGWRIPKQDLLRDKSTILELALGLVIFTVVGVGFFIHWLIPAMPMAVAFALAAVISPTDPIAVSAIAARTPIPKRVMHILEGESLLNDASGLVCLRFAIAAALTGTFSILDASITFVQLALGGIAIGIGVTWVITWTKGKLSKTFGEESGSQILISLLIPFAAYLLAERFHCSGILAAVAAGITMSFVEVSGQAMASTRVRRSVVWDMLQFALNGVIFVLLGEQLPGIVAGAKETVEATGHHETWWLLIYAGAITLVLGVLRFIWVWASLNLNFTWRRSEAGSKRPSWRVVAVMSLAGVRGA
;
A
#
# COMPACT_ATOMS: atom_id res chain seq x y z
N MET A 1 -23.26 12.59 -5.32
CA MET A 1 -22.05 12.35 -4.50
C MET A 1 -22.35 11.64 -3.17
N ILE A 2 -23.31 12.10 -2.36
CA ILE A 2 -23.67 11.45 -1.07
C ILE A 2 -24.31 10.07 -1.30
N ASP A 3 -25.22 9.98 -2.26
CA ASP A 3 -25.83 8.76 -2.78
C ASP A 3 -24.79 7.70 -3.17
N VAL A 4 -23.75 8.10 -3.90
CA VAL A 4 -22.64 7.22 -4.29
C VAL A 4 -21.94 6.66 -3.04
N ILE A 5 -21.56 7.50 -2.08
CA ILE A 5 -20.88 7.05 -0.86
C ILE A 5 -21.76 6.06 -0.07
N LEU A 6 -23.06 6.32 0.03
CA LEU A 6 -24.00 5.42 0.71
C LEU A 6 -24.13 4.08 -0.01
N VAL A 7 -24.22 4.07 -1.34
CA VAL A 7 -24.26 2.85 -2.15
C VAL A 7 -22.96 2.05 -2.00
N MET A 8 -21.80 2.71 -1.99
CA MET A 8 -20.51 2.06 -1.77
C MET A 8 -20.44 1.42 -0.38
N LEU A 9 -20.80 2.15 0.67
CA LEU A 9 -20.85 1.62 2.04
C LEU A 9 -21.84 0.46 2.18
N LEU A 10 -23.00 0.55 1.52
CA LEU A 10 -23.96 -0.55 1.48
C LEU A 10 -23.36 -1.78 0.77
N GLY A 11 -22.62 -1.57 -0.32
CA GLY A 11 -21.88 -2.63 -1.02
C GLY A 11 -20.85 -3.30 -0.12
N VAL A 12 -20.11 -2.53 0.67
CA VAL A 12 -19.16 -3.06 1.68
C VAL A 12 -19.89 -3.91 2.72
N VAL A 13 -21.00 -3.42 3.28
CA VAL A 13 -21.79 -4.19 4.25
C VAL A 13 -22.35 -5.47 3.62
N ALA A 14 -22.94 -5.37 2.43
CA ALA A 14 -23.49 -6.50 1.69
C ALA A 14 -22.43 -7.57 1.40
N SER A 15 -21.20 -7.16 1.03
CA SER A 15 -20.10 -8.08 0.75
C SER A 15 -19.80 -9.03 1.92
N GLY A 16 -19.89 -8.53 3.17
CA GLY A 16 -19.69 -9.34 4.37
C GLY A 16 -20.75 -10.42 4.57
N TYR A 17 -22.00 -10.17 4.17
CA TYR A 17 -23.07 -11.17 4.19
C TYR A 17 -22.95 -12.15 3.03
N VAL A 18 -22.63 -11.68 1.83
CA VAL A 18 -22.46 -12.52 0.64
C VAL A 18 -21.37 -13.57 0.87
N VAL A 19 -20.21 -13.17 1.41
CA VAL A 19 -19.12 -14.11 1.73
C VAL A 19 -19.56 -15.20 2.72
N ARG A 20 -20.50 -14.91 3.63
CA ARG A 20 -21.04 -15.90 4.59
C ARG A 20 -22.11 -16.81 3.98
N MET A 21 -22.82 -16.36 2.95
CA MET A 21 -23.84 -17.14 2.25
C MET A 21 -23.24 -18.08 1.21
N LEU A 22 -22.09 -17.74 0.64
CA LEU A 22 -21.46 -18.56 -0.38
C LEU A 22 -20.96 -19.90 0.21
N PRO A 23 -21.19 -21.03 -0.49
CA PRO A 23 -20.74 -22.34 -0.04
C PRO A 23 -19.22 -22.53 -0.17
N PHE A 24 -18.52 -21.59 -0.81
CA PHE A 24 -17.07 -21.59 -1.02
C PHE A 24 -16.43 -20.32 -0.47
N SER A 25 -15.18 -20.42 -0.02
CA SER A 25 -14.46 -19.32 0.63
C SER A 25 -13.80 -18.39 -0.40
N LEU A 26 -14.49 -17.31 -0.78
CA LEU A 26 -13.87 -16.22 -1.52
C LEU A 26 -13.23 -15.19 -0.58
N PRO A 27 -12.04 -14.65 -0.93
CA PRO A 27 -11.49 -13.45 -0.31
C PRO A 27 -12.47 -12.27 -0.42
N LEU A 28 -12.64 -11.53 0.68
CA LEU A 28 -13.54 -10.38 0.75
C LEU A 28 -13.27 -9.32 -0.34
N PRO A 29 -12.00 -8.96 -0.68
CA PRO A 29 -11.72 -8.00 -1.74
C PRO A 29 -12.29 -8.40 -3.11
N LEU A 30 -12.26 -9.70 -3.47
CA LEU A 30 -12.79 -10.17 -4.75
C LEU A 30 -14.33 -10.02 -4.81
N VAL A 31 -15.01 -10.26 -3.70
CA VAL A 31 -16.47 -10.06 -3.61
C VAL A 31 -16.81 -8.57 -3.67
N GLN A 32 -16.01 -7.72 -3.05
CA GLN A 32 -16.18 -6.26 -3.11
C GLN A 32 -16.00 -5.72 -4.53
N ILE A 33 -14.96 -6.15 -5.24
CA ILE A 33 -14.75 -5.81 -6.67
C ILE A 33 -15.93 -6.27 -7.53
N ALA A 34 -16.41 -7.51 -7.31
CA ALA A 34 -17.55 -8.04 -8.06
C ALA A 34 -18.85 -7.23 -7.81
N ILE A 35 -19.10 -6.84 -6.56
CA ILE A 35 -20.23 -5.98 -6.20
C ILE A 35 -20.09 -4.59 -6.84
N GLY A 36 -18.88 -4.01 -6.81
CA GLY A 36 -18.58 -2.74 -7.49
C GLY A 36 -18.89 -2.79 -8.98
N ALA A 37 -18.44 -3.83 -9.66
CA ALA A 37 -18.73 -4.04 -11.08
C ALA A 37 -20.24 -4.18 -11.34
N ALA A 38 -20.97 -4.90 -10.49
CA ALA A 38 -22.42 -5.02 -10.60
C ALA A 38 -23.14 -3.67 -10.40
N ILE A 39 -22.66 -2.84 -9.46
CA ILE A 39 -23.17 -1.48 -9.24
C ILE A 39 -22.99 -0.64 -10.52
N ALA A 40 -21.81 -0.67 -11.13
CA ALA A 40 -21.51 0.05 -12.37
C ALA A 40 -22.43 -0.34 -13.54
N TYR A 41 -22.83 -1.61 -13.64
CA TYR A 41 -23.77 -2.04 -14.68
C TYR A 41 -25.21 -1.65 -14.38
N SER A 42 -25.60 -1.67 -13.11
CA SER A 42 -26.98 -1.38 -12.68
C SER A 42 -27.32 0.10 -12.70
N THR A 43 -26.32 0.97 -12.59
CA THR A 43 -26.53 2.38 -12.33
C THR A 43 -25.66 3.24 -13.24
N SER A 44 -26.21 4.34 -13.78
CA SER A 44 -25.47 5.28 -14.64
C SER A 44 -24.52 6.22 -13.89
N TYR A 45 -24.34 6.04 -12.57
CA TYR A 45 -23.44 6.87 -11.78
C TYR A 45 -22.01 6.43 -12.03
N ARG A 46 -21.30 7.12 -12.91
CA ARG A 46 -19.84 6.99 -13.03
C ARG A 46 -19.20 7.83 -11.93
N VAL A 47 -18.37 7.22 -11.11
CA VAL A 47 -17.60 7.95 -10.10
C VAL A 47 -16.32 8.46 -10.73
N GLU A 48 -16.33 9.72 -11.18
CA GLU A 48 -15.09 10.42 -11.51
C GLU A 48 -14.39 10.80 -10.20
N LEU A 49 -13.37 10.03 -9.84
CA LEU A 49 -12.55 10.29 -8.67
C LEU A 49 -11.47 11.31 -9.03
N GLU A 50 -11.51 12.47 -8.38
CA GLU A 50 -10.38 13.39 -8.40
C GLU A 50 -9.21 12.75 -7.62
N PRO A 51 -8.05 12.50 -8.28
CA PRO A 51 -6.96 11.73 -7.67
C PRO A 51 -6.48 12.31 -6.35
N ASP A 52 -6.40 13.63 -6.25
CA ASP A 52 -5.93 14.32 -5.04
C ASP A 52 -6.86 14.08 -3.84
N ILE A 53 -8.18 14.09 -4.07
CA ILE A 53 -9.17 13.80 -3.03
C ILE A 53 -9.10 12.32 -2.64
N PHE A 54 -8.94 11.43 -3.62
CA PHE A 54 -8.80 9.99 -3.35
C PHE A 54 -7.57 9.72 -2.48
N PHE A 55 -6.40 10.21 -2.88
CA PHE A 55 -5.17 10.01 -2.12
C PHE A 55 -5.28 10.59 -0.72
N LEU A 56 -5.78 11.82 -0.58
CA LEU A 56 -5.92 12.46 0.72
C LEU A 56 -6.92 11.75 1.63
N LEU A 57 -8.03 11.22 1.10
CA LEU A 57 -9.08 10.57 1.88
C LEU A 57 -8.66 9.18 2.39
N PHE A 58 -7.99 8.39 1.54
CA PHE A 58 -7.75 6.97 1.79
C PHE A 58 -6.33 6.67 2.30
N LEU A 59 -5.29 7.26 1.71
CA LEU A 59 -3.91 6.87 2.02
C LEU A 59 -3.48 7.25 3.45
N PRO A 60 -3.62 8.52 3.91
CA PRO A 60 -3.13 8.91 5.23
C PRO A 60 -3.65 8.04 6.39
N PRO A 61 -4.97 7.80 6.53
CA PRO A 61 -5.47 7.01 7.66
C PRO A 61 -5.05 5.54 7.57
N LEU A 62 -5.06 4.92 6.39
CA LEU A 62 -4.68 3.51 6.22
C LEU A 62 -3.20 3.30 6.52
N LEU A 63 -2.32 4.10 5.93
CA LEU A 63 -0.88 4.02 6.14
C LEU A 63 -0.46 4.33 7.59
N PHE A 64 -1.14 5.30 8.22
CA PHE A 64 -0.93 5.58 9.63
C PHE A 64 -1.34 4.40 10.50
N LEU A 65 -2.49 3.79 10.23
CA LEU A 65 -2.97 2.64 10.99
C LEU A 65 -2.04 1.45 10.87
N ASP A 66 -1.55 1.17 9.66
CA ASP A 66 -0.60 0.10 9.41
C ASP A 66 0.73 0.37 10.14
N GLY A 67 1.27 1.59 10.03
CA GLY A 67 2.46 2.00 10.79
C GLY A 67 2.27 1.96 12.31
N TRP A 68 1.07 2.21 12.79
CA TRP A 68 0.73 2.20 14.22
C TRP A 68 0.64 0.77 14.78
N ARG A 69 0.10 -0.18 14.00
CA ARG A 69 -0.10 -1.58 14.41
C ARG A 69 1.14 -2.46 14.33
N ILE A 70 2.13 -2.12 13.49
CA ILE A 70 3.33 -2.95 13.34
C ILE A 70 4.11 -3.04 14.67
N PRO A 71 4.47 -4.27 15.11
CA PRO A 71 5.33 -4.45 16.28
C PRO A 71 6.74 -3.90 16.03
N LYS A 72 7.05 -2.78 16.68
CA LYS A 72 8.35 -2.08 16.62
C LYS A 72 9.57 -2.95 16.91
N GLN A 73 9.46 -3.92 17.82
CA GLN A 73 10.55 -4.86 18.09
C GLN A 73 10.86 -5.74 16.87
N ASP A 74 9.81 -6.19 16.16
CA ASP A 74 9.96 -6.97 14.94
C ASP A 74 10.47 -6.09 13.79
N LEU A 75 9.97 -4.85 13.65
CA LEU A 75 10.45 -3.88 12.67
C LEU A 75 11.96 -3.62 12.82
N LEU A 76 12.44 -3.38 14.05
CA LEU A 76 13.86 -3.14 14.32
C LEU A 76 14.71 -4.39 14.11
N ARG A 77 14.19 -5.58 14.45
CA ARG A 77 14.88 -6.86 14.25
C ARG A 77 15.07 -7.20 12.77
N ASP A 78 14.03 -6.96 11.97
CA ASP A 78 13.96 -7.36 10.56
C ASP A 78 14.14 -6.17 9.59
N LYS A 79 14.61 -5.00 10.09
CA LYS A 79 14.78 -3.75 9.33
C LYS A 79 15.56 -3.91 8.02
N SER A 80 16.60 -4.74 8.01
CA SER A 80 17.44 -4.96 6.82
C SER A 80 16.63 -5.65 5.73
N THR A 81 15.91 -6.72 6.08
CA THR A 81 15.05 -7.47 5.17
C THR A 81 13.91 -6.59 4.66
N ILE A 82 13.27 -5.83 5.56
CA ILE A 82 12.18 -4.92 5.20
C ILE A 82 12.66 -3.84 4.23
N LEU A 83 13.81 -3.22 4.48
CA LEU A 83 14.35 -2.19 3.59
C LEU A 83 14.77 -2.77 2.23
N GLU A 84 15.35 -3.96 2.22
CA GLU A 84 15.74 -4.69 1.01
C GLU A 84 14.53 -5.05 0.14
N LEU A 85 13.42 -5.46 0.75
CA LEU A 85 12.16 -5.74 0.05
C LEU A 85 11.38 -4.47 -0.30
N ALA A 86 11.41 -3.42 0.53
CA ALA A 86 10.66 -2.21 0.25
C ALA A 86 11.32 -1.33 -0.83
N LEU A 87 12.65 -1.26 -0.85
CA LEU A 87 13.40 -0.43 -1.80
C LEU A 87 14.00 -1.28 -2.92
N GLY A 88 14.75 -2.31 -2.55
CA GLY A 88 15.54 -3.11 -3.49
C GLY A 88 14.66 -3.91 -4.44
N LEU A 89 13.68 -4.64 -3.91
CA LEU A 89 12.72 -5.38 -4.73
C LEU A 89 11.95 -4.43 -5.65
N VAL A 90 11.46 -3.27 -5.15
CA VAL A 90 10.70 -2.30 -5.96
C VAL A 90 11.53 -1.78 -7.12
N ILE A 91 12.77 -1.35 -6.88
CA ILE A 91 13.65 -0.89 -7.98
C ILE A 91 13.91 -2.04 -8.96
N PHE A 92 14.16 -3.25 -8.46
CA PHE A 92 14.40 -4.43 -9.27
C PHE A 92 13.19 -4.80 -10.15
N THR A 93 11.98 -4.76 -9.59
CA THR A 93 10.74 -5.03 -10.33
C THR A 93 10.42 -3.91 -11.30
N VAL A 94 10.59 -2.64 -10.92
CA VAL A 94 10.38 -1.51 -11.84
C VAL A 94 11.28 -1.65 -13.06
N VAL A 95 12.58 -1.85 -12.86
CA VAL A 95 13.54 -2.00 -13.95
C VAL A 95 13.24 -3.24 -14.79
N GLY A 96 13.08 -4.41 -14.15
CA GLY A 96 12.86 -5.66 -14.87
C GLY A 96 11.54 -5.70 -15.63
N VAL A 97 10.45 -5.28 -15.01
CA VAL A 97 9.12 -5.25 -15.63
C VAL A 97 9.01 -4.12 -16.64
N GLY A 98 9.62 -2.95 -16.39
CA GLY A 98 9.59 -1.85 -17.36
C GLY A 98 10.31 -2.20 -18.67
N PHE A 99 11.47 -2.86 -18.60
CA PHE A 99 12.11 -3.39 -19.81
C PHE A 99 11.27 -4.46 -20.49
N PHE A 100 10.64 -5.35 -19.71
CA PHE A 100 9.76 -6.37 -20.26
C PHE A 100 8.53 -5.78 -20.97
N ILE A 101 7.89 -4.78 -20.38
CA ILE A 101 6.75 -4.06 -20.97
C ILE A 101 7.18 -3.37 -22.26
N HIS A 102 8.32 -2.68 -22.28
CA HIS A 102 8.82 -2.03 -23.49
C HIS A 102 9.16 -3.04 -24.59
N TRP A 103 9.71 -4.20 -24.23
CA TRP A 103 9.94 -5.28 -25.18
C TRP A 103 8.64 -5.88 -25.73
N LEU A 104 7.63 -6.03 -24.87
CA LEU A 104 6.33 -6.59 -25.22
C LEU A 104 5.48 -5.63 -26.07
N ILE A 105 5.61 -4.32 -25.81
CA ILE A 105 4.89 -3.25 -26.51
C ILE A 105 5.92 -2.18 -26.95
N PRO A 106 6.66 -2.40 -28.06
CA PRO A 106 7.71 -1.48 -28.51
C PRO A 106 7.24 -0.06 -28.83
N ALA A 107 5.95 0.10 -29.15
CA ALA A 107 5.32 1.39 -29.39
C ALA A 107 5.22 2.24 -28.11
N MET A 108 5.28 1.64 -26.92
CA MET A 108 5.24 2.35 -25.65
C MET A 108 6.62 2.94 -25.33
N PRO A 109 6.75 4.27 -25.10
CA PRO A 109 8.00 4.86 -24.69
C PRO A 109 8.55 4.21 -23.41
N MET A 110 9.85 3.99 -23.36
CA MET A 110 10.49 3.28 -22.24
C MET A 110 10.20 3.93 -20.88
N ALA A 111 10.12 5.27 -20.81
CA ALA A 111 9.75 5.99 -19.60
C ALA A 111 8.30 5.72 -19.15
N VAL A 112 7.36 5.50 -20.08
CA VAL A 112 5.98 5.12 -19.76
C VAL A 112 5.91 3.67 -19.26
N ALA A 113 6.72 2.77 -19.82
CA ALA A 113 6.86 1.40 -19.32
C ALA A 113 7.45 1.37 -17.89
N PHE A 114 8.49 2.19 -17.67
CA PHE A 114 8.92 2.83 -16.40
C PHE A 114 7.77 3.06 -15.41
N ALA A 115 6.93 4.02 -15.76
CA ALA A 115 5.83 4.51 -14.94
C ALA A 115 4.82 3.40 -14.64
N LEU A 116 4.44 2.60 -15.66
CA LEU A 116 3.50 1.50 -15.49
C LEU A 116 4.04 0.44 -14.52
N ALA A 117 5.31 0.05 -14.67
CA ALA A 117 5.97 -0.89 -13.78
C ALA A 117 6.03 -0.36 -12.33
N ALA A 118 6.24 0.95 -12.15
CA ALA A 118 6.23 1.61 -10.84
C ALA A 118 4.85 1.60 -10.17
N VAL A 119 3.76 1.74 -10.92
CA VAL A 119 2.39 1.70 -10.40
C VAL A 119 1.99 0.29 -9.95
N ILE A 120 2.42 -0.76 -10.65
CA ILE A 120 2.04 -2.16 -10.35
C ILE A 120 3.04 -2.89 -9.44
N SER A 121 4.12 -2.22 -9.05
CA SER A 121 5.16 -2.80 -8.20
C SER A 121 4.75 -2.91 -6.72
N PRO A 122 4.07 -1.92 -6.11
CA PRO A 122 3.59 -2.03 -4.74
C PRO A 122 2.71 -3.26 -4.52
N THR A 123 2.78 -3.82 -3.32
CA THR A 123 2.06 -5.01 -2.89
C THR A 123 1.27 -4.74 -1.62
N ASP A 124 0.12 -5.40 -1.50
CA ASP A 124 -0.86 -5.16 -0.44
C ASP A 124 -0.99 -6.38 0.51
N PRO A 125 -0.55 -6.25 1.78
CA PRO A 125 -0.60 -7.29 2.80
C PRO A 125 -2.04 -7.53 3.30
N ILE A 126 -2.95 -6.58 3.08
CA ILE A 126 -4.38 -6.71 3.43
C ILE A 126 -5.02 -7.72 2.49
N ALA A 127 -4.77 -7.62 1.18
CA ALA A 127 -5.21 -8.63 0.21
C ALA A 127 -4.63 -10.02 0.55
N VAL A 128 -3.35 -10.10 0.93
CA VAL A 128 -2.69 -11.35 1.34
C VAL A 128 -3.34 -11.94 2.58
N SER A 129 -3.54 -11.13 3.62
CA SER A 129 -4.12 -11.58 4.89
C SER A 129 -5.58 -12.02 4.71
N ALA A 130 -6.33 -11.39 3.81
CA ALA A 130 -7.69 -11.81 3.45
C ALA A 130 -7.70 -13.18 2.74
N ILE A 131 -6.77 -13.42 1.82
CA ILE A 131 -6.62 -14.72 1.13
C ILE A 131 -6.11 -15.79 2.11
N ALA A 132 -5.16 -15.44 2.96
CA ALA A 132 -4.50 -16.33 3.90
C ALA A 132 -5.23 -16.46 5.25
N ALA A 133 -6.41 -15.86 5.43
CA ALA A 133 -7.13 -15.83 6.71
C ALA A 133 -7.38 -17.22 7.33
N ARG A 134 -7.40 -18.27 6.51
CA ARG A 134 -7.60 -19.67 6.94
C ARG A 134 -6.32 -20.51 6.98
N THR A 135 -5.19 -19.96 6.54
CA THR A 135 -3.88 -20.65 6.53
C THR A 135 -2.94 -19.95 7.50
N PRO A 136 -2.41 -20.64 8.52
CA PRO A 136 -1.54 -20.00 9.50
C PRO A 136 -0.21 -19.59 8.85
N ILE A 137 -0.07 -18.29 8.54
CA ILE A 137 1.20 -17.67 8.18
C ILE A 137 1.95 -17.33 9.48
N PRO A 138 3.26 -17.66 9.60
CA PRO A 138 4.04 -17.27 10.76
C PRO A 138 4.01 -15.74 10.96
N LYS A 139 3.74 -15.29 12.19
CA LYS A 139 3.61 -13.85 12.52
C LYS A 139 4.79 -13.02 12.02
N ARG A 140 6.01 -13.53 12.15
CA ARG A 140 7.22 -12.86 11.63
C ARG A 140 7.17 -12.61 10.12
N VAL A 141 6.69 -13.57 9.33
CA VAL A 141 6.55 -13.39 7.87
C VAL A 141 5.51 -12.32 7.57
N MET A 142 4.38 -12.33 8.29
CA MET A 142 3.34 -11.32 8.12
C MET A 142 3.86 -9.91 8.46
N HIS A 143 4.56 -9.73 9.59
CA HIS A 143 5.13 -8.44 9.96
C HIS A 143 6.19 -7.94 8.96
N ILE A 144 6.94 -8.84 8.32
CA ILE A 144 7.88 -8.47 7.25
C ILE A 144 7.11 -7.99 6.01
N LEU A 145 6.04 -8.69 5.61
CA LEU A 145 5.22 -8.30 4.45
C LEU A 145 4.47 -6.98 4.70
N GLU A 146 3.95 -6.76 5.91
CA GLU A 146 3.35 -5.49 6.33
C GLU A 146 4.39 -4.36 6.29
N GLY A 147 5.59 -4.59 6.83
CA GLY A 147 6.66 -3.61 6.81
C GLY A 147 7.18 -3.29 5.40
N GLU A 148 7.26 -4.28 4.52
CA GLU A 148 7.58 -4.11 3.10
C GLU A 148 6.54 -3.21 2.43
N SER A 149 5.25 -3.50 2.61
CA SER A 149 4.15 -2.75 2.02
C SER A 149 4.11 -1.29 2.41
N LEU A 150 4.29 -1.01 3.70
CA LEU A 150 4.31 0.38 4.19
C LEU A 150 5.31 1.28 3.47
N LEU A 151 6.44 0.72 3.04
CA LEU A 151 7.53 1.46 2.43
C LEU A 151 7.57 1.30 0.90
N ASN A 152 6.97 0.24 0.34
CA ASN A 152 6.95 0.00 -1.10
C ASN A 152 6.09 1.03 -1.84
N ASP A 153 4.99 1.53 -1.24
CA ASP A 153 4.11 2.54 -1.85
C ASP A 153 4.88 3.84 -2.10
N ALA A 154 5.64 4.27 -1.10
CA ALA A 154 6.50 5.44 -1.21
C ALA A 154 7.56 5.25 -2.30
N SER A 155 8.14 4.05 -2.39
CA SER A 155 9.19 3.71 -3.36
C SER A 155 8.63 3.65 -4.78
N GLY A 156 7.44 3.07 -4.96
CA GLY A 156 6.72 3.01 -6.23
C GLY A 156 6.34 4.40 -6.72
N LEU A 157 5.76 5.25 -5.85
CA LEU A 157 5.41 6.63 -6.19
C LEU A 157 6.64 7.45 -6.62
N VAL A 158 7.78 7.25 -5.95
CA VAL A 158 9.03 7.90 -6.32
C VAL A 158 9.51 7.43 -7.69
N CYS A 159 9.52 6.11 -7.93
CA CYS A 159 9.89 5.55 -9.23
C CYS A 159 8.99 6.10 -10.35
N LEU A 160 7.68 6.21 -10.08
CA LEU A 160 6.70 6.80 -10.98
C LEU A 160 7.03 8.26 -11.30
N ARG A 161 7.32 9.10 -10.29
CA ARG A 161 7.69 10.52 -10.49
C ARG A 161 8.93 10.65 -11.36
N PHE A 162 9.95 9.82 -11.17
CA PHE A 162 11.14 9.85 -12.00
C PHE A 162 10.89 9.35 -13.42
N ALA A 163 10.08 8.31 -13.58
CA ALA A 163 9.68 7.82 -14.89
C ALA A 163 8.93 8.91 -15.68
N ILE A 164 8.00 9.63 -15.03
CA ILE A 164 7.29 10.76 -15.62
C ILE A 164 8.27 11.90 -15.95
N ALA A 165 9.15 12.27 -15.02
CA ALA A 165 10.14 13.32 -15.27
C ALA A 165 11.01 12.98 -16.47
N ALA A 166 11.52 11.75 -16.55
CA ALA A 166 12.32 11.27 -17.69
C ALA A 166 11.53 11.25 -19.00
N ALA A 167 10.22 10.94 -18.95
CA ALA A 167 9.35 11.01 -20.13
C ALA A 167 9.19 12.45 -20.66
N LEU A 168 9.16 13.43 -19.76
CA LEU A 168 8.96 14.84 -20.09
C LEU A 168 10.25 15.55 -20.49
N THR A 169 11.38 15.24 -19.84
CA THR A 169 12.66 15.93 -20.07
C THR A 169 13.56 15.21 -21.07
N GLY A 170 13.31 13.93 -21.33
CA GLY A 170 14.19 13.07 -22.14
C GLY A 170 15.53 12.74 -21.47
N THR A 171 15.76 13.20 -20.24
CA THR A 171 17.01 13.03 -19.49
C THR A 171 16.76 12.34 -18.15
N PHE A 172 17.62 11.38 -17.81
CA PHE A 172 17.57 10.67 -16.53
C PHE A 172 18.94 10.71 -15.86
N SER A 173 18.98 11.29 -14.66
CA SER A 173 20.17 11.31 -13.81
C SER A 173 19.91 10.47 -12.57
N ILE A 174 20.63 9.35 -12.46
CA ILE A 174 20.56 8.45 -11.30
C ILE A 174 20.95 9.17 -10.01
N LEU A 175 21.94 10.05 -10.08
CA LEU A 175 22.44 10.77 -8.92
C LEU A 175 21.38 11.75 -8.38
N ASP A 176 20.81 12.56 -9.27
CA ASP A 176 19.76 13.51 -8.89
C ASP A 176 18.53 12.77 -8.37
N ALA A 177 18.15 11.66 -9.02
CA ALA A 177 17.06 10.83 -8.57
C ALA A 177 17.30 10.25 -7.16
N SER A 178 18.51 9.78 -6.89
CA SER A 178 18.88 9.23 -5.58
C SER A 178 18.88 10.30 -4.49
N ILE A 179 19.41 11.49 -4.77
CA ILE A 179 19.45 12.61 -3.82
C ILE A 179 18.04 13.10 -3.52
N THR A 180 17.24 13.34 -4.56
CA THR A 180 15.84 13.77 -4.41
C THR A 180 15.04 12.73 -3.64
N PHE A 181 15.21 11.44 -3.91
CA PHE A 181 14.54 10.39 -3.14
C PHE A 181 14.86 10.49 -1.64
N VAL A 182 16.14 10.58 -1.29
CA VAL A 182 16.57 10.68 0.12
C VAL A 182 15.99 11.94 0.78
N GLN A 183 15.96 13.07 0.08
CA GLN A 183 15.37 14.31 0.58
C GLN A 183 13.86 14.17 0.83
N LEU A 184 13.11 13.65 -0.15
CA LEU A 184 11.67 13.42 -0.04
C LEU A 184 11.33 12.46 1.11
N ALA A 185 12.15 11.41 1.27
CA ALA A 185 11.97 10.39 2.29
C ALA A 185 12.29 10.91 3.69
N LEU A 186 13.47 11.49 3.89
CA LEU A 186 13.88 12.04 5.18
C LEU A 186 12.98 13.20 5.60
N GLY A 187 12.60 14.07 4.67
CA GLY A 187 11.66 15.17 4.91
C GLY A 187 10.29 14.67 5.35
N GLY A 188 9.73 13.67 4.65
CA GLY A 188 8.46 13.05 5.02
C GLY A 188 8.51 12.41 6.41
N ILE A 189 9.55 11.62 6.69
CA ILE A 189 9.76 10.98 8.00
C ILE A 189 9.88 12.02 9.11
N ALA A 190 10.70 13.06 8.91
CA ALA A 190 10.90 14.12 9.90
C ALA A 190 9.61 14.87 10.21
N ILE A 191 8.81 15.19 9.19
CA ILE A 191 7.51 15.86 9.34
C ILE A 191 6.53 14.94 10.09
N GLY A 192 6.42 13.67 9.72
CA GLY A 192 5.52 12.72 10.39
C GLY A 192 5.84 12.54 11.88
N ILE A 193 7.12 12.40 12.22
CA ILE A 193 7.60 12.34 13.61
C ILE A 193 7.29 13.66 14.32
N GLY A 194 7.65 14.79 13.72
CA GLY A 194 7.50 16.12 14.31
C GLY A 194 6.03 16.46 14.61
N VAL A 195 5.13 16.24 13.66
CA VAL A 195 3.68 16.48 13.81
C VAL A 195 3.11 15.65 14.95
N THR A 196 3.39 14.35 14.96
CA THR A 196 2.89 13.43 15.99
C THR A 196 3.42 13.80 17.37
N TRP A 197 4.70 14.16 17.46
CA TRP A 197 5.33 14.56 18.70
C TRP A 197 4.75 15.88 19.24
N VAL A 198 4.62 16.91 18.40
CA VAL A 198 4.05 18.22 18.80
C VAL A 198 2.61 18.06 19.27
N ILE A 199 1.78 17.32 18.52
CA ILE A 199 0.37 17.08 18.88
C ILE A 199 0.27 16.32 20.21
N THR A 200 1.06 15.25 20.36
CA THR A 200 1.06 14.45 21.59
C THR A 200 1.54 15.25 22.79
N TRP A 201 2.62 16.03 22.64
CA TRP A 201 3.16 16.87 23.70
C TRP A 201 2.16 17.94 24.14
N THR A 202 1.53 18.61 23.17
CA THR A 202 0.51 19.64 23.43
C THR A 202 -0.69 19.04 24.14
N LYS A 203 -1.18 17.89 23.66
CA LYS A 203 -2.24 17.11 24.29
C LYS A 203 -1.87 16.76 25.74
N GLY A 204 -0.68 16.21 25.97
CA GLY A 204 -0.23 15.81 27.31
C GLY A 204 -0.16 16.99 28.30
N LYS A 205 0.17 18.19 27.82
CA LYS A 205 0.08 19.42 28.64
C LYS A 205 -1.37 19.82 28.94
N LEU A 206 -2.22 19.87 27.92
CA LEU A 206 -3.63 20.27 28.10
C LEU A 206 -4.39 19.29 29.00
N SER A 207 -4.17 17.99 28.83
CA SER A 207 -4.82 16.94 29.62
C SER A 207 -4.47 17.03 31.11
N LYS A 208 -3.22 17.39 31.45
CA LYS A 208 -2.83 17.63 32.85
C LYS A 208 -3.52 18.84 33.47
N THR A 209 -3.87 19.85 32.66
CA THR A 209 -4.46 21.10 33.13
C THR A 209 -5.99 21.08 33.13
N PHE A 210 -6.62 20.47 32.12
CA PHE A 210 -8.06 20.55 31.85
C PHE A 210 -8.79 19.20 31.90
N GLY A 211 -8.08 18.08 32.12
CA GLY A 211 -8.65 16.74 32.17
C GLY A 211 -8.67 16.01 30.81
N GLU A 212 -9.07 14.73 30.84
CA GLU A 212 -9.10 13.85 29.66
C GLU A 212 -10.52 13.54 29.19
N GLU A 213 -10.90 14.03 28.01
CA GLU A 213 -12.11 13.59 27.32
C GLU A 213 -11.80 12.58 26.22
N SER A 214 -12.33 11.35 26.33
CA SER A 214 -12.00 10.25 25.40
C SER A 214 -12.38 10.53 23.94
N GLY A 215 -13.43 11.31 23.67
CA GLY A 215 -13.87 11.66 22.31
C GLY A 215 -12.84 12.52 21.57
N SER A 216 -12.37 13.58 22.22
CA SER A 216 -11.33 14.48 21.70
C SER A 216 -10.03 13.71 21.39
N GLN A 217 -9.64 12.75 22.23
CA GLN A 217 -8.44 11.94 21.97
C GLN A 217 -8.53 11.11 20.69
N ILE A 218 -9.71 10.56 20.39
CA ILE A 218 -9.93 9.77 19.18
C ILE A 218 -9.90 10.70 17.96
N LEU A 219 -10.60 11.84 18.02
CA LEU A 219 -10.59 12.82 16.92
C LEU A 219 -9.18 13.33 16.62
N ILE A 220 -8.39 13.66 17.65
CA ILE A 220 -6.98 14.04 17.47
C ILE A 220 -6.22 12.91 16.76
N SER A 221 -6.42 11.65 17.16
CA SER A 221 -5.75 10.52 16.49
C SER A 221 -6.14 10.40 15.02
N LEU A 222 -7.40 10.69 14.67
CA LEU A 222 -7.87 10.71 13.28
C LEU A 222 -7.29 11.89 12.49
N LEU A 223 -6.99 13.02 13.12
CA LEU A 223 -6.45 14.22 12.45
C LEU A 223 -4.94 14.15 12.19
N ILE A 224 -4.16 13.46 13.05
CA ILE A 224 -2.71 13.31 12.90
C ILE A 224 -2.27 12.86 11.50
N PRO A 225 -2.83 11.77 10.90
CA PRO A 225 -2.41 11.32 9.57
C PRO A 225 -2.61 12.38 8.49
N PHE A 226 -3.76 13.05 8.46
CA PHE A 226 -4.03 14.12 7.48
C PHE A 226 -3.12 15.32 7.69
N ALA A 227 -2.87 15.70 8.94
CA ALA A 227 -1.97 16.80 9.26
C ALA A 227 -0.53 16.50 8.81
N ALA A 228 -0.03 15.30 9.09
CA ALA A 228 1.30 14.86 8.67
C ALA A 228 1.43 14.81 7.14
N TYR A 229 0.43 14.23 6.46
CA TYR A 229 0.39 14.11 5.01
C TYR A 229 0.36 15.48 4.32
N LEU A 230 -0.59 16.34 4.68
CA LEU A 230 -0.75 17.66 4.07
C LEU A 230 0.44 18.58 4.34
N LEU A 231 1.04 18.52 5.53
CA LEU A 231 2.25 19.29 5.82
C LEU A 231 3.42 18.80 4.95
N ALA A 232 3.60 17.48 4.83
CA ALA A 232 4.65 16.93 3.98
C ALA A 232 4.49 17.35 2.51
N GLU A 233 3.27 17.28 1.96
CA GLU A 233 3.02 17.74 0.60
C GLU A 233 3.28 19.24 0.39
N ARG A 234 2.93 20.09 1.36
CA ARG A 234 3.24 21.53 1.31
C ARG A 234 4.74 21.82 1.29
N PHE A 235 5.54 20.98 1.93
CA PHE A 235 7.00 21.04 1.87
C PHE A 235 7.59 20.20 0.73
N HIS A 236 6.77 19.77 -0.22
CA HIS A 236 7.17 18.92 -1.34
C HIS A 236 7.89 17.63 -0.92
N CYS A 237 7.59 17.10 0.26
CA CYS A 237 8.12 15.84 0.80
C CYS A 237 7.12 14.68 0.57
N SER A 238 7.51 13.45 0.94
CA SER A 238 6.63 12.29 0.79
C SER A 238 5.52 12.26 1.87
N GLY A 239 4.28 12.55 1.47
CA GLY A 239 3.09 12.45 2.34
C GLY A 239 2.84 11.04 2.85
N ILE A 240 3.05 10.03 2.01
CA ILE A 240 2.96 8.59 2.34
C ILE A 240 3.90 8.28 3.52
N LEU A 241 5.19 8.62 3.39
CA LEU A 241 6.17 8.36 4.46
C LEU A 241 5.91 9.20 5.71
N ALA A 242 5.33 10.39 5.58
CA ALA A 242 4.92 11.19 6.72
C ALA A 242 3.79 10.54 7.52
N ALA A 243 2.76 10.00 6.84
CA ALA A 243 1.66 9.27 7.49
C ALA A 243 2.17 7.99 8.18
N VAL A 244 3.01 7.22 7.50
CA VAL A 244 3.64 6.01 8.07
C VAL A 244 4.49 6.35 9.30
N ALA A 245 5.39 7.34 9.18
CA ALA A 245 6.25 7.76 10.28
C ALA A 245 5.43 8.30 11.46
N ALA A 246 4.31 9.00 11.20
CA ALA A 246 3.38 9.43 12.22
C ALA A 246 2.74 8.23 12.96
N GLY A 247 2.30 7.21 12.24
CA GLY A 247 1.74 5.97 12.82
C GLY A 247 2.74 5.23 13.70
N ILE A 248 3.96 5.03 13.19
CA ILE A 248 5.06 4.41 13.94
C ILE A 248 5.37 5.21 15.21
N THR A 249 5.47 6.54 15.10
CA THR A 249 5.72 7.44 16.25
C THR A 249 4.61 7.35 17.28
N MET A 250 3.35 7.31 16.85
CA MET A 250 2.20 7.16 17.73
C MET A 250 2.26 5.83 18.50
N SER A 251 2.70 4.74 17.85
CA SER A 251 2.94 3.46 18.50
C SER A 251 3.94 3.62 19.67
N PHE A 252 5.07 4.34 19.46
CA PHE A 252 6.05 4.67 20.51
C PHE A 252 5.46 5.45 21.68
N VAL A 253 4.67 6.48 21.39
CA VAL A 253 3.98 7.28 22.40
C VAL A 253 3.07 6.41 23.28
N GLU A 254 2.32 5.47 22.71
CA GLU A 254 1.33 4.71 23.49
C GLU A 254 1.94 3.70 24.45
N VAL A 255 3.02 3.07 24.05
CA VAL A 255 3.75 2.13 24.93
C VAL A 255 4.37 2.87 26.11
N SER A 256 4.59 4.18 26.02
CA SER A 256 5.03 5.00 27.17
C SER A 256 3.96 5.20 28.26
N GLY A 257 2.74 4.69 28.07
CA GLY A 257 1.74 4.54 29.15
C GLY A 257 0.82 5.73 29.38
N GLN A 258 0.77 6.71 28.46
CA GLN A 258 0.05 7.97 28.64
C GLN A 258 -1.48 7.92 28.42
N ALA A 259 -2.07 6.78 28.10
CA ALA A 259 -3.50 6.68 27.77
C ALA A 259 -4.24 5.67 28.66
N MET A 260 -5.44 6.05 29.13
CA MET A 260 -6.36 5.17 29.85
C MET A 260 -6.72 3.92 29.01
N ALA A 261 -6.87 2.77 29.67
CA ALA A 261 -7.20 1.51 29.00
C ALA A 261 -8.53 1.58 28.22
N SER A 262 -9.54 2.27 28.76
CA SER A 262 -10.84 2.49 28.11
C SER A 262 -10.72 3.27 26.80
N THR A 263 -9.89 4.31 26.78
CA THR A 263 -9.63 5.12 25.57
C THR A 263 -8.88 4.32 24.51
N ARG A 264 -7.95 3.44 24.91
CA ARG A 264 -7.25 2.54 23.96
C ARG A 264 -8.23 1.60 23.25
N VAL A 265 -9.14 0.98 23.99
CA VAL A 265 -10.16 0.07 23.43
C VAL A 265 -11.08 0.83 22.48
N ARG A 266 -11.67 1.95 22.91
CA ARG A 266 -12.61 2.72 22.09
C ARG A 266 -11.96 3.22 20.80
N ARG A 267 -10.70 3.66 20.87
CA ARG A 267 -9.95 4.08 19.69
C ARG A 267 -9.66 2.91 18.75
N SER A 268 -9.26 1.74 19.25
CA SER A 268 -9.07 0.55 18.40
C SER A 268 -10.33 0.24 17.62
N VAL A 269 -11.49 0.21 18.27
CA VAL A 269 -12.78 -0.07 17.61
C VAL A 269 -13.10 0.94 16.51
N VAL A 270 -12.85 2.23 16.74
CA VAL A 270 -13.06 3.27 15.71
C VAL A 270 -12.13 3.07 14.52
N TRP A 271 -10.86 2.76 14.76
CA TRP A 271 -9.90 2.51 13.68
C TRP A 271 -10.17 1.20 12.94
N ASP A 272 -10.61 0.15 13.62
CA ASP A 272 -11.02 -1.12 13.01
C ASP A 272 -12.22 -0.90 12.07
N MET A 273 -13.21 -0.12 12.51
CA MET A 273 -14.38 0.26 11.72
C MET A 273 -13.99 1.14 10.52
N LEU A 274 -13.10 2.12 10.73
CA LEU A 274 -12.60 2.99 9.67
C LEU A 274 -11.82 2.19 8.62
N GLN A 275 -10.92 1.31 9.02
CA GLN A 275 -10.17 0.45 8.12
C GLN A 275 -11.08 -0.45 7.29
N PHE A 276 -12.07 -1.08 7.94
CA PHE A 276 -13.05 -1.93 7.26
C PHE A 276 -13.84 -1.14 6.19
N ALA A 277 -14.30 0.07 6.55
CA ALA A 277 -15.04 0.93 5.64
C ALA A 277 -14.16 1.42 4.47
N LEU A 278 -12.97 1.97 4.77
CA LEU A 278 -12.07 2.53 3.75
C LEU A 278 -11.58 1.46 2.77
N ASN A 279 -11.05 0.33 3.26
CA ASN A 279 -10.59 -0.75 2.39
C ASN A 279 -11.73 -1.31 1.55
N GLY A 280 -12.89 -1.53 2.18
CA GLY A 280 -14.06 -2.00 1.45
C GLY A 280 -14.47 -1.04 0.34
N VAL A 281 -14.52 0.25 0.63
CA VAL A 281 -14.89 1.28 -0.36
C VAL A 281 -13.87 1.31 -1.49
N ILE A 282 -12.56 1.21 -1.23
CA ILE A 282 -11.55 1.19 -2.30
C ILE A 282 -11.76 0.00 -3.23
N PHE A 283 -11.98 -1.22 -2.71
CA PHE A 283 -12.21 -2.39 -3.55
C PHE A 283 -13.53 -2.33 -4.34
N VAL A 284 -14.60 -1.78 -3.74
CA VAL A 284 -15.87 -1.57 -4.46
C VAL A 284 -15.70 -0.49 -5.54
N LEU A 285 -14.99 0.61 -5.26
CA LEU A 285 -14.69 1.66 -6.25
C LEU A 285 -13.84 1.10 -7.40
N LEU A 286 -12.81 0.32 -7.10
CA LEU A 286 -12.01 -0.35 -8.13
C LEU A 286 -12.89 -1.23 -9.01
N GLY A 287 -13.81 -2.00 -8.41
CA GLY A 287 -14.81 -2.78 -9.15
C GLY A 287 -15.74 -1.95 -10.02
N GLU A 288 -16.20 -0.79 -9.52
CA GLU A 288 -17.07 0.13 -10.26
C GLU A 288 -16.37 0.71 -11.49
N GLN A 289 -15.07 1.00 -11.40
CA GLN A 289 -14.30 1.56 -12.51
C GLN A 289 -13.89 0.52 -13.56
N LEU A 290 -13.86 -0.78 -13.24
CA LEU A 290 -13.41 -1.83 -14.15
C LEU A 290 -14.12 -1.82 -15.52
N PRO A 291 -15.46 -1.74 -15.62
CA PRO A 291 -16.14 -1.70 -16.92
C PRO A 291 -15.73 -0.49 -17.77
N GLY A 292 -15.51 0.67 -17.16
CA GLY A 292 -15.04 1.88 -17.84
C GLY A 292 -13.62 1.72 -18.37
N ILE A 293 -12.71 1.17 -17.55
CA ILE A 293 -11.33 0.88 -17.93
C ILE A 293 -11.29 -0.11 -19.11
N VAL A 294 -12.09 -1.18 -19.05
CA VAL A 294 -12.16 -2.19 -20.12
C VAL A 294 -12.74 -1.61 -21.41
N ALA A 295 -13.75 -0.74 -21.31
CA ALA A 295 -14.31 -0.06 -22.47
C ALA A 295 -13.28 0.86 -23.16
N GLY A 296 -12.54 1.67 -22.39
CA GLY A 296 -11.48 2.52 -22.92
C GLY A 296 -10.28 1.73 -23.48
N ALA A 297 -9.98 0.58 -22.89
CA ALA A 297 -8.89 -0.28 -23.36
C ALA A 297 -9.16 -0.89 -24.75
N LYS A 298 -10.43 -1.08 -25.14
CA LYS A 298 -10.78 -1.54 -26.50
C LYS A 298 -10.33 -0.54 -27.58
N GLU A 299 -10.53 0.74 -27.31
CA GLU A 299 -10.09 1.83 -28.20
C GLU A 299 -8.55 1.88 -28.30
N THR A 300 -7.84 1.55 -27.21
CA THR A 300 -6.37 1.50 -27.20
C THR A 300 -5.80 0.26 -27.91
N VAL A 301 -6.52 -0.86 -27.88
CA VAL A 301 -6.13 -2.11 -28.57
C VAL A 301 -6.18 -1.93 -30.08
N GLU A 302 -7.21 -1.25 -30.59
CA GLU A 302 -7.33 -0.91 -32.01
C GLU A 302 -6.14 -0.08 -32.50
N ALA A 303 -5.63 0.85 -31.68
CA ALA A 303 -4.46 1.66 -31.99
C ALA A 303 -3.13 0.87 -32.02
N THR A 304 -3.05 -0.29 -31.37
CA THR A 304 -1.86 -1.16 -31.37
C THR A 304 -1.87 -2.24 -32.45
N GLY A 305 -2.82 -2.18 -33.40
CA GLY A 305 -2.91 -3.08 -34.54
C GLY A 305 -3.46 -4.48 -34.22
N HIS A 306 -3.94 -4.70 -33.00
CA HIS A 306 -4.59 -5.94 -32.60
C HIS A 306 -6.11 -5.73 -32.62
N HIS A 307 -6.88 -6.66 -33.18
CA HIS A 307 -8.34 -6.50 -33.35
C HIS A 307 -9.16 -7.17 -32.22
N GLU A 308 -8.53 -8.02 -31.41
CA GLU A 308 -9.19 -8.86 -30.41
C GLU A 308 -8.86 -8.36 -28.99
N THR A 309 -9.88 -7.99 -28.20
CA THR A 309 -9.74 -7.47 -26.82
C THR A 309 -9.04 -8.47 -25.87
N TRP A 310 -9.04 -9.78 -26.20
CA TRP A 310 -8.41 -10.82 -25.39
C TRP A 310 -6.88 -10.65 -25.27
N TRP A 311 -6.23 -9.93 -26.18
CA TRP A 311 -4.80 -9.63 -26.09
C TRP A 311 -4.41 -8.85 -24.83
N LEU A 312 -5.32 -8.01 -24.30
CA LEU A 312 -5.09 -7.33 -23.03
C LEU A 312 -4.93 -8.29 -21.86
N LEU A 313 -5.68 -9.39 -21.86
CA LEU A 313 -5.55 -10.43 -20.83
C LEU A 313 -4.24 -11.19 -20.96
N ILE A 314 -3.73 -11.36 -22.17
CA ILE A 314 -2.40 -11.93 -22.42
C ILE A 314 -1.32 -10.99 -21.87
N TYR A 315 -1.39 -9.70 -22.16
CA TYR A 315 -0.45 -8.71 -21.60
C TYR A 315 -0.52 -8.67 -20.08
N ALA A 316 -1.71 -8.58 -19.50
CA ALA A 316 -1.89 -8.58 -18.04
C ALA A 316 -1.36 -9.87 -17.40
N GLY A 317 -1.65 -11.03 -18.01
CA GLY A 317 -1.15 -12.33 -17.56
C GLY A 317 0.38 -12.43 -17.64
N ALA A 318 0.97 -11.97 -18.74
CA ALA A 318 2.42 -11.97 -18.95
C ALA A 318 3.14 -11.05 -17.95
N ILE A 319 2.63 -9.83 -17.75
CA ILE A 319 3.18 -8.86 -16.79
C ILE A 319 3.07 -9.42 -15.36
N THR A 320 1.92 -10.00 -15.00
CA THR A 320 1.71 -10.63 -13.68
C THR A 320 2.67 -11.80 -13.45
N LEU A 321 2.90 -12.63 -14.48
CA LEU A 321 3.84 -13.73 -14.41
C LEU A 321 5.27 -13.22 -14.18
N VAL A 322 5.73 -12.24 -14.96
CA VAL A 322 7.08 -11.67 -14.82
C VAL A 322 7.26 -11.01 -13.45
N LEU A 323 6.25 -10.27 -12.97
CA LEU A 323 6.22 -9.73 -11.61
C LEU A 323 6.40 -10.82 -10.55
N GLY A 324 5.71 -11.95 -10.69
CA GLY A 324 5.84 -13.10 -9.80
C GLY A 324 7.23 -13.74 -9.86
N VAL A 325 7.78 -13.91 -11.07
CA VAL A 325 9.11 -14.49 -11.30
C VAL A 325 10.22 -13.60 -10.72
N LEU A 326 10.17 -12.28 -10.99
CA LEU A 326 11.16 -11.34 -10.46
C LEU A 326 11.12 -11.28 -8.93
N ARG A 327 9.92 -11.27 -8.33
CA ARG A 327 9.77 -11.36 -6.87
C ARG A 327 10.34 -12.66 -6.33
N PHE A 328 10.10 -13.78 -7.01
CA PHE A 328 10.66 -15.06 -6.62
C PHE A 328 12.20 -15.07 -6.66
N ILE A 329 12.78 -14.59 -7.75
CA ILE A 329 14.23 -14.48 -7.92
C ILE A 329 14.83 -13.61 -6.82
N TRP A 330 14.25 -12.44 -6.56
CA TRP A 330 14.74 -11.50 -5.56
C TRP A 330 14.64 -12.07 -4.15
N VAL A 331 13.49 -12.61 -3.75
CA VAL A 331 13.29 -13.19 -2.41
C VAL A 331 14.23 -14.38 -2.19
N TRP A 332 14.41 -15.23 -3.20
CA TRP A 332 15.36 -16.34 -3.15
C TRP A 332 16.81 -15.84 -3.00
N ALA A 333 17.22 -14.83 -3.79
CA ALA A 333 18.54 -14.25 -3.71
C ALA A 333 18.78 -13.57 -2.35
N SER A 334 17.87 -12.71 -1.91
CA SER A 334 17.90 -12.00 -0.63
C SER A 334 18.05 -12.95 0.56
N LEU A 335 17.21 -13.99 0.63
CA LEU A 335 17.23 -14.93 1.75
C LEU A 335 18.51 -15.79 1.76
N ASN A 336 19.05 -16.14 0.60
CA ASN A 336 20.32 -16.87 0.51
C ASN A 336 21.53 -15.98 0.83
N LEU A 337 21.55 -14.75 0.35
CA LEU A 337 22.61 -13.77 0.63
C LEU A 337 22.63 -13.42 2.13
N ASN A 338 21.48 -13.12 2.72
CA ASN A 338 21.36 -12.86 4.16
C ASN A 338 21.77 -14.08 5.00
N PHE A 339 21.51 -15.31 4.55
CA PHE A 339 22.02 -16.52 5.21
C PHE A 339 23.55 -16.61 5.15
N THR A 340 24.17 -16.30 4.00
CA THR A 340 25.64 -16.34 3.86
C THR A 340 26.34 -15.29 4.72
N TRP A 341 25.77 -14.08 4.82
CA TRP A 341 26.30 -13.01 5.66
C TRP A 341 26.11 -13.28 7.15
N ARG A 342 24.95 -13.81 7.57
CA ARG A 342 24.68 -14.21 8.97
C ARG A 342 25.23 -15.57 9.34
N ARG A 343 25.98 -16.24 8.46
CA ARG A 343 26.66 -17.51 8.77
C ARG A 343 27.69 -17.38 9.90
N SER A 344 28.17 -16.16 10.16
CA SER A 344 29.04 -15.84 11.29
C SER A 344 28.30 -15.77 12.64
N GLU A 345 26.98 -15.70 12.67
CA GLU A 345 26.19 -15.75 13.90
C GLU A 345 25.79 -17.20 14.21
N ALA A 346 26.20 -17.70 15.39
CA ALA A 346 25.93 -19.07 15.82
C ALA A 346 24.42 -19.34 15.88
N GLY A 347 23.92 -20.27 15.05
CA GLY A 347 22.52 -20.72 15.05
C GLY A 347 21.69 -20.41 13.80
N SER A 348 22.27 -19.76 12.78
CA SER A 348 21.60 -19.50 11.50
C SER A 348 21.21 -20.81 10.78
N LYS A 349 19.89 -21.09 10.67
CA LYS A 349 19.33 -22.19 9.86
C LYS A 349 19.03 -21.68 8.45
N ARG A 350 19.28 -22.51 7.43
CA ARG A 350 18.91 -22.17 6.05
C ARG A 350 17.40 -21.85 5.98
N PRO A 351 17.01 -20.79 5.26
CA PRO A 351 15.60 -20.47 5.07
C PRO A 351 14.94 -21.68 4.38
N SER A 352 13.84 -22.17 4.96
CA SER A 352 13.11 -23.28 4.35
C SER A 352 12.54 -22.82 3.01
N TRP A 353 12.57 -23.69 2.00
CA TRP A 353 11.95 -23.42 0.69
C TRP A 353 10.49 -22.96 0.79
N ARG A 354 9.77 -23.45 1.81
CA ARG A 354 8.39 -23.04 2.12
C ARG A 354 8.29 -21.55 2.45
N VAL A 355 9.26 -20.99 3.16
CA VAL A 355 9.29 -19.54 3.49
C VAL A 355 9.57 -18.71 2.25
N VAL A 356 10.49 -19.15 1.39
CA VAL A 356 10.76 -18.50 0.09
C VAL A 356 9.48 -18.47 -0.74
N ALA A 357 8.84 -19.63 -0.93
CA ALA A 357 7.61 -19.74 -1.70
C ALA A 357 6.47 -18.87 -1.13
N VAL A 358 6.27 -18.86 0.19
CA VAL A 358 5.24 -18.03 0.83
C VAL A 358 5.52 -16.55 0.63
N MET A 359 6.75 -16.08 0.86
CA MET A 359 7.10 -14.66 0.68
C MET A 359 7.01 -14.19 -0.78
N SER A 360 7.34 -15.07 -1.72
CA SER A 360 7.22 -14.78 -3.15
C SER A 360 5.78 -14.75 -3.64
N LEU A 361 4.94 -15.69 -3.17
CA LEU A 361 3.52 -15.77 -3.56
C LEU A 361 2.65 -14.75 -2.83
N ALA A 362 3.08 -14.28 -1.66
CA ALA A 362 2.41 -13.23 -0.89
C ALA A 362 2.59 -11.82 -1.48
N GLY A 363 3.18 -11.67 -2.67
CA GLY A 363 3.23 -10.38 -3.37
C GLY A 363 1.92 -10.05 -4.10
N VAL A 364 0.77 -10.15 -3.43
CA VAL A 364 -0.52 -9.80 -4.03
C VAL A 364 -0.58 -8.29 -4.20
N ARG A 365 -1.13 -7.82 -5.33
CA ARG A 365 -1.34 -6.40 -5.60
C ARG A 365 -2.79 -6.08 -5.24
N GLY A 366 -2.97 -5.02 -4.47
CA GLY A 366 -4.27 -4.65 -3.91
C GLY A 366 -4.71 -3.26 -4.33
N ALA A 367 -5.37 -2.59 -3.39
CA ALA A 367 -6.07 -1.32 -3.52
C ALA A 367 -5.20 -0.15 -4.01
#